data_AF-A0AAE6QNJ3-F1
#
_entry.id   AF-A0AAE6QNJ3-F1
#
_cell.length_a   1.000
_cell.length_b   1.000
_cell.length_c   1.000
_cell.angle_alpha   90.00
_cell.angle_beta   90.00
_cell.angle_gamma   90.00
#
_symmetry.space_group_name_H-M   'P 1'
#
loop_
_entity.id
_entity.type
_entity.pdbx_description
1 polymer ?
#
loop_
_entity_poly.entity_id
_entity_poly.type
_entity_poly.pdbx_seq_one_letter_code
_entity_poly.pdbx_strand_id
1 'polypeptide(L)'
;MIKRTLVPNKGELGILLVALAYLPGIASADWLTTLQQYGSNIRLGIYMLTGTLGLCCLIWSGAKWMIARSTGDRSHTFVDYLEQVAVLMVVGATVAIGTAVWGIFGTGVPG
;
A
#
# COMPACT_ATOMS: atom_id res chain seq x y z
N MET A 1 -30.91 27.08 46.57
CA MET A 1 -29.94 26.35 45.72
C MET A 1 -29.84 24.92 46.23
N ILE A 2 -30.50 23.96 45.58
CA ILE A 2 -30.56 22.56 46.02
C ILE A 2 -29.35 21.85 45.41
N LYS A 3 -28.38 21.45 46.24
CA LYS A 3 -27.29 20.57 45.84
C LYS A 3 -27.86 19.17 45.57
N ARG A 4 -28.10 18.83 44.31
CA ARG A 4 -28.33 17.44 43.90
C ARG A 4 -26.99 16.73 43.87
N THR A 5 -26.72 15.94 44.90
CA THR A 5 -25.68 14.91 44.87
C THR A 5 -25.98 13.95 43.72
N LEU A 6 -25.06 13.90 42.75
CA LEU A 6 -25.02 12.92 41.65
C LEU A 6 -24.71 11.51 42.21
N VAL A 7 -25.59 10.98 43.06
CA VAL A 7 -25.53 9.57 43.47
C VAL A 7 -26.45 8.83 42.49
N PRO A 8 -25.90 8.12 41.48
CA PRO A 8 -26.71 7.47 40.47
C PRO A 8 -27.54 6.36 41.10
N ASN A 9 -28.81 6.27 40.72
CA ASN A 9 -29.70 5.23 41.21
C ASN A 9 -29.30 3.86 40.60
N LYS A 10 -29.66 2.73 41.23
CA LYS A 10 -29.31 1.38 40.75
C LYS A 10 -29.72 1.14 39.29
N GLY A 11 -30.85 1.72 38.87
CA GLY A 11 -31.30 1.67 37.48
C GLY A 11 -30.42 2.47 36.51
N GLU A 12 -29.95 3.65 36.92
CA GLU A 12 -29.03 4.48 36.13
C GLU A 12 -27.65 3.83 36.01
N LEU A 13 -27.15 3.21 37.10
CA LEU A 13 -25.95 2.38 37.08
C LEU A 13 -26.07 1.18 36.14
N GLY A 14 -27.23 0.53 36.11
CA GLY A 14 -27.51 -0.59 35.20
C GLY A 14 -27.49 -0.17 33.73
N ILE A 15 -28.11 0.97 33.40
CA ILE A 15 -28.11 1.53 32.04
C ILE A 15 -26.69 1.92 31.62
N LEU A 16 -25.90 2.50 32.52
CA LEU A 16 -24.52 2.89 32.27
C LEU A 16 -23.60 1.68 32.06
N LEU A 17 -23.79 0.60 32.83
CA LEU A 17 -23.08 -0.67 32.65
C LEU A 17 -23.41 -1.35 31.32
N VAL A 18 -24.69 -1.35 30.94
CA VAL A 18 -25.12 -1.87 29.63
C VAL A 18 -24.49 -1.01 28.53
N ALA A 19 -24.59 0.32 28.59
CA ALA A 19 -23.95 1.19 27.60
C ALA A 19 -22.42 0.94 27.51
N LEU A 20 -21.74 0.76 28.64
CA LEU A 20 -20.29 0.47 28.68
C LEU A 20 -19.94 -0.91 28.10
N ALA A 21 -20.79 -1.91 28.32
CA ALA A 21 -20.62 -3.26 27.78
C ALA A 21 -20.87 -3.33 26.28
N TYR A 22 -21.72 -2.45 25.73
CA TYR A 22 -22.00 -2.35 24.29
C TYR A 22 -21.05 -1.38 23.54
N LEU A 23 -20.31 -0.50 24.23
CA LEU A 23 -19.24 0.31 23.65
C LEU A 23 -18.22 -0.49 22.81
N PRO A 24 -17.69 -1.65 23.26
CA PRO A 24 -16.72 -2.41 22.47
C PRO A 24 -17.29 -2.93 21.15
N GLY A 25 -18.59 -3.23 21.06
CA GLY A 25 -19.23 -3.66 19.80
C GLY A 25 -19.47 -2.54 18.79
N ILE A 26 -19.55 -1.29 19.26
CA ILE A 26 -19.64 -0.09 18.42
C ILE A 26 -18.23 0.44 18.07
N ALA A 27 -17.26 0.24 18.97
CA ALA A 27 -15.86 0.61 18.79
C ALA A 27 -15.06 -0.40 17.95
N SER A 28 -15.51 -1.66 17.85
CA SER A 28 -14.94 -2.65 16.94
C SER A 28 -15.36 -2.35 15.50
N ALA A 29 -14.72 -1.35 14.90
CA ALA A 29 -14.81 -1.06 13.47
C ALA A 29 -14.08 -2.15 12.65
N ASP A 30 -14.49 -3.41 12.78
CA ASP A 30 -13.87 -4.57 12.13
C ASP A 30 -14.01 -4.55 10.60
N TRP A 31 -14.95 -3.75 10.10
CA TRP A 31 -15.07 -3.43 8.68
C TRP A 31 -13.95 -2.49 8.19
N LEU A 32 -13.38 -1.65 9.06
CA LEU A 32 -12.29 -0.73 8.73
C LEU A 32 -10.97 -1.49 8.56
N THR A 33 -10.68 -2.44 9.45
CA THR A 33 -9.54 -3.34 9.35
C THR A 33 -9.61 -4.18 8.08
N THR A 34 -10.80 -4.73 7.78
CA THR A 34 -11.06 -5.46 6.54
C THR A 34 -10.82 -4.60 5.29
N LEU A 35 -11.32 -3.36 5.26
CA LEU A 35 -11.07 -2.41 4.16
C LEU A 35 -9.58 -2.06 4.00
N GLN A 36 -8.88 -1.82 5.11
CA GLN A 36 -7.44 -1.55 5.11
C GLN A 36 -6.66 -2.76 4.55
N GLN A 37 -7.07 -3.98 4.90
CA GLN A 37 -6.46 -5.21 4.40
C GLN A 37 -6.66 -5.36 2.89
N TYR A 38 -7.87 -5.14 2.36
CA TYR A 38 -8.12 -5.12 0.92
C TYR A 38 -7.27 -4.06 0.21
N GLY A 39 -7.20 -2.85 0.78
CA GLY A 39 -6.37 -1.77 0.23
C GLY A 39 -4.88 -2.13 0.19
N SER A 40 -4.36 -2.78 1.23
CA SER A 40 -2.99 -3.28 1.29
C SER A 40 -2.72 -4.36 0.24
N ASN A 41 -3.62 -5.33 0.12
CA ASN A 41 -3.51 -6.43 -0.85
C ASN A 41 -3.52 -5.92 -2.30
N ILE A 42 -4.37 -4.94 -2.62
CA ILE A 42 -4.42 -4.31 -3.94
C ILE A 42 -3.09 -3.61 -4.25
N ARG A 43 -2.55 -2.82 -3.30
CA ARG A 43 -1.24 -2.16 -3.48
C ARG A 43 -0.14 -3.17 -3.76
N LEU A 44 -0.10 -4.24 -2.97
CA LEU A 44 0.90 -5.30 -3.09
C LEU A 44 0.80 -6.04 -4.44
N GLY A 45 -0.44 -6.33 -4.87
CA GLY A 45 -0.71 -6.90 -6.19
C GLY A 45 -0.24 -6.01 -7.34
N ILE A 46 -0.49 -4.69 -7.26
CA ILE A 46 -0.02 -3.74 -8.28
C ILE A 46 1.51 -3.68 -8.33
N TYR A 47 2.20 -3.66 -7.18
CA TYR A 47 3.68 -3.69 -7.17
C TYR A 47 4.25 -4.95 -7.80
N MET A 48 3.65 -6.11 -7.52
CA MET A 48 4.06 -7.37 -8.14
C MET A 48 3.84 -7.35 -9.66
N LEU A 49 2.70 -6.86 -10.13
CA LEU A 49 2.39 -6.76 -11.56
C LEU A 49 3.35 -5.80 -12.29
N THR A 50 3.66 -4.65 -11.70
CA THR A 50 4.63 -3.71 -12.30
C THR A 50 6.02 -4.33 -12.36
N GLY A 51 6.44 -5.06 -11.32
CA GLY A 51 7.73 -5.75 -11.30
C GLY A 51 7.84 -6.84 -12.37
N THR A 52 6.81 -7.68 -12.53
CA THR A 52 6.79 -8.74 -13.53
C THR A 52 6.76 -8.19 -14.95
N LEU A 53 5.94 -7.17 -15.22
CA LEU A 53 5.91 -6.50 -16.54
C LEU A 53 7.27 -5.87 -16.88
N GLY A 54 7.91 -5.22 -15.90
CA GLY A 54 9.26 -4.66 -16.05
C GLY A 54 10.31 -5.72 -16.43
N LEU A 55 10.30 -6.86 -15.73
CA LEU A 55 11.18 -7.99 -16.05
C LEU A 55 10.92 -8.54 -17.45
N CYS A 56 9.66 -8.71 -17.84
CA CYS A 56 9.29 -9.14 -19.19
C CYS A 56 9.84 -8.20 -20.27
N CYS A 57 9.77 -6.89 -20.06
CA CYS A 57 10.34 -5.90 -20.98
C CYS A 57 11.87 -6.04 -21.11
N LEU A 58 12.60 -6.25 -20.00
CA LEU A 58 14.04 -6.47 -20.03
C LEU A 58 14.44 -7.74 -20.77
N ILE A 59 13.73 -8.85 -20.51
CA ILE A 59 13.97 -10.13 -21.18
C ILE A 59 13.77 -9.96 -22.68
N TRP A 60 12.69 -9.29 -23.09
CA TRP A 60 12.40 -9.05 -24.50
C TRP A 60 13.47 -8.19 -25.19
N SER A 61 13.94 -7.14 -24.53
CA SER A 61 15.01 -6.29 -25.06
C SER A 61 16.34 -7.03 -25.17
N GLY A 62 16.67 -7.88 -24.19
CA GLY A 62 17.83 -8.77 -24.27
C GLY A 62 17.73 -9.76 -25.44
N ALA A 63 16.54 -10.32 -25.68
CA ALA A 63 16.29 -11.21 -26.81
C ALA A 63 16.52 -10.48 -28.15
N LYS A 64 15.97 -9.27 -28.32
CA LYS A 64 16.20 -8.44 -29.52
C LYS A 64 17.67 -8.14 -29.77
N TRP A 65 18.42 -7.86 -28.71
CA TRP A 65 19.85 -7.58 -28.81
C TRP A 65 20.64 -8.81 -29.28
N MET A 66 20.34 -10.00 -28.76
CA MET A 66 20.97 -11.25 -29.21
C MET A 66 20.63 -11.54 -30.67
N ILE A 67 19.37 -11.35 -31.08
CA ILE A 67 18.92 -11.53 -32.46
C ILE A 67 19.68 -10.58 -33.39
N ALA A 68 19.73 -9.27 -33.07
CA ALA A 68 20.43 -8.28 -33.88
C ALA A 68 21.90 -8.66 -34.13
N ARG A 69 22.61 -9.11 -33.08
CA ARG A 69 23.99 -9.60 -33.24
C ARG A 69 24.10 -10.86 -34.07
N SER A 70 23.17 -11.80 -33.94
CA SER A 70 23.19 -13.04 -34.71
C SER A 70 22.97 -12.80 -36.21
N THR A 71 22.24 -11.73 -36.57
CA THR A 71 21.91 -11.36 -37.95
C THR A 71 22.88 -10.33 -38.55
N GLY A 72 23.82 -9.81 -37.76
CA GLY A 72 24.72 -8.72 -38.16
C GLY A 72 24.02 -7.36 -38.28
N ASP A 73 22.80 -7.25 -37.77
CA ASP A 73 21.99 -6.04 -37.75
C ASP A 73 22.35 -5.18 -36.53
N ARG A 74 22.22 -3.85 -36.68
CA ARG A 74 22.43 -2.86 -35.60
C ARG A 74 21.13 -2.19 -35.14
N SER A 75 19.99 -2.73 -35.53
CA SER A 75 18.66 -2.22 -35.16
C SER A 75 18.39 -2.19 -33.65
N HIS A 76 19.04 -3.06 -32.86
CA HIS A 76 18.95 -3.04 -31.40
C HIS A 76 20.32 -3.29 -30.78
N THR A 77 20.81 -2.29 -30.05
CA THR A 77 22.16 -2.28 -29.49
C THR A 77 22.15 -2.56 -27.99
N PHE A 78 23.34 -2.76 -27.43
CA PHE A 78 23.50 -2.90 -25.98
C PHE A 78 23.09 -1.61 -25.24
N VAL A 79 23.27 -0.45 -25.89
CA VAL A 79 22.92 0.85 -25.29
C VAL A 79 21.40 0.95 -25.12
N ASP A 80 20.63 0.48 -26.10
CA ASP A 80 19.15 0.47 -26.02
C ASP A 80 18.65 -0.46 -24.89
N TYR A 81 19.39 -1.53 -24.61
CA TYR A 81 19.12 -2.39 -23.45
C TYR A 81 19.42 -1.67 -22.12
N LEU A 82 20.58 -1.02 -22.02
CA LEU A 82 20.96 -0.25 -20.82
C LEU A 82 20.00 0.91 -20.55
N GLU A 83 19.51 1.57 -21.59
CA GLU A 83 18.52 2.63 -21.47
C GLU A 83 17.22 2.10 -20.84
N GLN A 84 16.74 0.93 -21.28
CA GLN A 84 15.57 0.31 -20.65
C GLN A 84 15.80 -0.10 -19.20
N VAL A 85 16.99 -0.61 -18.87
CA VAL A 85 17.36 -0.88 -17.46
C VAL A 85 17.34 0.42 -16.65
N ALA A 86 17.90 1.50 -17.18
CA ALA A 86 17.93 2.80 -16.52
C ALA A 86 16.51 3.35 -16.28
N VAL A 87 15.63 3.27 -17.28
CA VAL A 87 14.22 3.66 -17.14
C VAL A 87 13.54 2.86 -16.04
N LEU A 88 13.73 1.54 -16.00
CA LEU A 88 13.18 0.68 -14.95
C LEU A 88 13.69 1.03 -13.55
N MET A 89 14.98 1.34 -13.42
CA MET A 89 15.57 1.79 -12.16
C MET A 89 14.97 3.12 -11.70
N VAL A 90 14.80 4.10 -12.60
CA VAL A 90 14.21 5.41 -12.28
C VAL A 90 12.75 5.27 -11.87
N VAL A 91 11.96 4.49 -12.61
CA VAL A 91 10.55 4.24 -12.28
C VAL A 91 10.44 3.51 -10.94
N GLY A 92 11.22 2.44 -10.74
CA GLY A 92 11.26 1.70 -9.48
C GLY A 92 11.67 2.57 -8.29
N ALA A 93 12.70 3.40 -8.44
CA ALA A 93 13.15 4.33 -7.41
C ALA A 93 12.09 5.39 -7.10
N THR A 94 11.42 5.94 -8.10
CA THR A 94 10.35 6.93 -7.91
C THR A 94 9.18 6.32 -7.13
N VAL A 95 8.79 5.09 -7.45
CA VAL A 95 7.75 4.37 -6.70
C VAL A 95 8.20 4.12 -5.26
N ALA A 96 9.44 3.65 -5.03
CA ALA A 96 9.96 3.40 -3.69
C ALA A 96 10.06 4.68 -2.84
N ILE A 97 10.46 5.81 -3.42
CA ILE A 97 10.48 7.11 -2.74
C ILE A 97 9.04 7.55 -2.45
N GLY A 98 8.13 7.44 -3.41
CA GLY A 98 6.72 7.79 -3.23
C GLY A 98 6.04 6.98 -2.12
N THR A 99 6.35 5.68 -2.02
CA THR A 99 5.83 4.83 -0.93
C THR A 99 6.44 5.18 0.42
N ALA A 100 7.75 5.46 0.48
CA ALA A 100 8.40 5.91 1.71
C ALA A 100 7.82 7.25 2.19
N VAL A 101 7.64 8.22 1.29
CA VAL A 101 7.02 9.52 1.57
C VAL A 101 5.57 9.33 2.04
N TRP A 102 4.79 8.44 1.42
CA TRP A 102 3.44 8.11 1.88
C TRP A 102 3.45 7.49 3.30
N GLY A 103 4.44 6.66 3.62
CA GLY A 103 4.62 6.10 4.96
C GLY A 103 4.83 7.18 6.03
N ILE A 104 5.59 8.23 5.69
CA ILE A 104 5.91 9.35 6.60
C ILE A 104 4.74 10.33 6.74
N PHE A 105 4.10 10.71 5.63
CA PHE A 105 3.13 11.81 5.63
C PHE A 105 1.66 11.38 5.43
N GLY A 106 1.42 10.20 4.88
CA GLY A 106 0.11 9.76 4.42
C GLY A 106 -0.62 8.77 5.35
N THR A 107 0.00 8.34 6.44
CA THR A 107 -0.58 7.34 7.36
C THR A 107 -1.48 7.94 8.43
N GLY A 108 -1.33 9.24 8.76
CA GLY A 108 -2.16 9.92 9.77
C GLY A 108 -2.02 9.34 11.19
N VAL A 109 -1.14 8.36 11.40
CA VAL A 109 -0.82 7.75 12.68
C VAL A 109 0.56 8.29 13.09
N PRO A 110 0.67 9.05 14.19
CA PRO A 110 1.96 9.41 14.75
C PRO A 110 2.65 8.12 15.19
N GLY A 111 3.91 7.94 14.77
CA GLY A 111 4.78 6.88 15.31
C GLY A 111 5.09 7.08 16.79
#